data_AF-A0A0A1CXT3-F1
#
_entry.id   AF-A0A0A1CXT3-F1
#
_cell.length_a   1.000
_cell.length_b   1.000
_cell.length_c   1.000
_cell.angle_alpha   90.00
_cell.angle_beta   90.00
_cell.angle_gamma   90.00
#
_symmetry.space_group_name_H-M   'P 1'
#
loop_
_entity.id
_entity.type
_entity.pdbx_description
1 polymer ?
#
loop_
_entity_poly.entity_id
_entity_poly.type
_entity_poly.pdbx_seq_one_letter_code
_entity_poly.pdbx_strand_id
1 'polypeptide(L)' 'MLMMTSGEKFVDKFMHATDKFQHVFGPADQGDMDSPVVHRHDDSEDSSDEQLSHYDERTDSDGHHYAIRKDEQPAEEH' A
#
# COMPACT_ATOMS: atom_id res chain seq x y z
N MET A 1 -9.08 -37.23 13.57
CA MET A 1 -8.51 -36.33 14.60
C MET A 1 -7.30 -35.66 13.97
N LEU A 2 -7.44 -34.42 13.48
CA LEU A 2 -6.38 -33.71 12.77
C LEU A 2 -5.43 -33.06 13.78
N MET A 3 -4.14 -33.40 13.74
CA MET A 3 -3.12 -32.74 14.55
C MET A 3 -2.87 -31.35 14.00
N MET A 4 -3.29 -30.30 14.71
CA MET A 4 -2.91 -28.92 14.39
C MET A 4 -1.40 -28.73 14.61
N THR A 5 -0.74 -28.12 13.62
CA THR A 5 0.70 -27.87 13.63
C THR A 5 1.06 -26.80 14.66
N SER A 6 2.32 -26.76 15.09
CA SER A 6 2.76 -25.85 16.17
C SER A 6 2.58 -24.36 15.82
N GLY A 7 2.64 -24.01 14.53
CA GLY A 7 2.48 -22.63 14.06
C GLY A 7 1.04 -22.12 14.14
N GLU A 8 0.07 -22.95 13.80
CA GLU A 8 -1.37 -22.60 13.88
C GLU A 8 -1.78 -22.30 15.33
N LYS A 9 -1.31 -23.14 16.27
CA LYS A 9 -1.54 -22.94 17.71
C LYS A 9 -0.91 -21.66 18.26
N PHE A 10 0.18 -21.18 17.64
CA PHE A 10 0.81 -19.92 18.03
C PHE A 10 -0.01 -18.72 17.57
N VAL A 11 -0.44 -18.72 16.30
CA VAL A 11 -1.29 -17.65 15.73
C VAL A 11 -2.62 -17.56 16.50
N ASP A 12 -3.28 -18.68 16.76
CA ASP A 12 -4.55 -18.70 17.51
C ASP A 12 -4.39 -18.09 18.91
N LYS A 13 -3.29 -18.43 19.61
CA LYS A 13 -3.00 -17.86 20.93
C LYS A 13 -2.68 -16.37 20.87
N PHE A 14 -1.94 -15.94 19.87
CA PHE A 14 -1.61 -14.53 19.67
C PHE A 14 -2.88 -13.71 19.41
N MET A 15 -3.72 -14.15 18.48
CA MET A 15 -4.97 -13.47 18.13
C MET A 15 -5.95 -13.44 19.31
N HIS A 16 -6.04 -14.52 20.09
CA HIS A 16 -6.90 -14.55 21.28
C HIS A 16 -6.40 -13.65 22.42
N ALA A 17 -5.08 -13.42 22.50
CA ALA A 17 -4.52 -12.47 23.46
C ALA A 17 -4.76 -11.02 23.03
N THR A 18 -4.53 -10.69 21.75
CA THR A 18 -4.75 -9.34 21.21
C THR A 18 -6.22 -8.93 21.20
N ASP A 19 -7.14 -9.86 20.99
CA ASP A 19 -8.59 -9.62 21.10
C ASP A 19 -8.99 -9.12 22.52
N LYS A 20 -8.41 -9.69 23.58
CA LYS A 20 -8.65 -9.23 24.95
C LYS A 20 -8.07 -7.84 25.21
N PHE A 21 -6.96 -7.49 24.57
CA PHE A 21 -6.37 -6.16 24.69
C PHE A 21 -7.27 -5.10 24.04
N GLN A 22 -7.94 -5.40 22.91
CA GLN A 22 -8.94 -4.51 22.31
C GLN A 22 -10.11 -4.20 23.25
N HIS A 23 -10.54 -5.17 24.09
CA HIS A 23 -11.63 -4.94 25.04
C HIS A 23 -11.26 -3.96 26.17
N VAL A 24 -9.98 -3.86 26.52
CA VAL A 24 -9.48 -2.97 27.58
C VAL A 24 -9.11 -1.60 27.03
N PHE A 25 -8.44 -1.58 25.87
CA PHE A 25 -7.91 -0.34 25.28
C PHE A 25 -8.84 0.29 24.24
N GLY A 26 -9.91 -0.39 23.84
CA GLY A 26 -10.79 0.03 22.75
C GLY A 26 -10.24 -0.34 21.37
N PRO A 27 -10.98 0.00 20.31
CA PRO A 27 -10.47 -0.11 18.95
C PRO A 27 -9.23 0.78 18.77
N ALA A 28 -8.37 0.44 17.81
CA ALA A 28 -7.28 1.32 17.42
C ALA A 28 -7.84 2.68 17.00
N ASP A 29 -7.21 3.77 17.45
CA ASP A 29 -7.54 5.10 16.97
C ASP A 29 -7.22 5.16 15.47
N GLN A 30 -8.27 5.30 14.66
CA GLN A 30 -8.16 5.35 13.20
C GLN A 30 -8.01 6.79 12.68
N GLY A 31 -7.94 7.76 13.59
CA GLY A 31 -8.01 9.18 13.26
C GLY A 31 -9.40 9.59 12.78
N ASP A 32 -9.55 10.86 12.47
CA ASP A 32 -10.79 11.40 11.92
C ASP A 32 -10.86 11.14 10.42
N MET A 33 -11.73 10.21 10.03
CA MET A 33 -12.00 9.88 8.63
C MET A 33 -12.95 10.88 7.94
N ASP A 34 -13.62 11.75 8.71
CA ASP A 34 -14.52 12.78 8.19
C ASP A 34 -13.79 14.10 7.91
N SER A 35 -12.55 14.24 8.40
CA SER A 35 -11.71 15.41 8.12
C SER A 35 -11.29 15.46 6.65
N PRO A 36 -11.35 16.64 5.99
CA PRO A 36 -10.99 16.78 4.60
C PRO A 36 -9.49 16.54 4.39
N VAL A 37 -9.13 15.81 3.34
CA VAL A 37 -7.75 15.69 2.88
C VAL A 37 -7.29 17.06 2.37
N VAL A 38 -6.29 17.66 3.03
CA VAL A 38 -5.69 18.93 2.62
C VAL A 38 -4.39 18.64 1.88
N HIS A 39 -4.40 18.80 0.56
CA HIS A 39 -3.19 18.79 -0.26
C HIS A 39 -2.42 20.09 0.00
N ARG A 40 -1.18 19.96 0.48
CA ARG A 40 -0.29 21.09 0.72
C ARG A 40 0.79 21.03 -0.34
N HIS A 41 0.64 21.85 -1.38
CA HIS A 41 1.67 22.08 -2.38
C HIS A 41 2.92 22.63 -1.69
N ASP A 42 3.78 21.71 -1.30
CA ASP A 42 5.10 21.95 -0.75
C ASP A 42 6.16 21.57 -1.77
N ASP A 43 7.42 21.90 -1.47
CA ASP A 43 8.53 21.65 -2.38
C ASP A 43 8.65 20.17 -2.79
N SER A 44 8.16 19.24 -1.95
CA SER A 44 8.20 17.80 -2.25
C SER A 44 7.11 17.40 -3.25
N GLU A 45 5.91 17.98 -3.14
CA GLU A 45 4.84 17.81 -4.13
C GLU A 45 5.30 18.36 -5.49
N ASP A 46 5.82 19.59 -5.54
CA ASP A 46 6.29 20.21 -6.79
C ASP A 46 7.44 19.42 -7.44
N SER A 47 8.39 18.94 -6.63
CA SER A 47 9.50 18.11 -7.11
C SER A 47 9.02 16.76 -7.63
N SER A 48 7.95 16.21 -7.06
CA SER A 48 7.37 14.94 -7.51
C SER A 48 6.65 15.13 -8.84
N ASP A 49 5.89 16.20 -9.00
CA ASP A 49 5.19 16.54 -10.24
C ASP A 49 6.18 16.77 -11.39
N GLU A 50 7.28 17.49 -11.14
CA GLU A 50 8.33 17.69 -12.16
C GLU A 50 8.95 16.35 -12.58
N GLN A 51 9.29 15.47 -11.63
CA GLN A 51 9.83 14.15 -11.95
C GLN A 51 8.83 13.28 -12.74
N LEU A 52 7.55 13.28 -12.36
CA LEU A 52 6.51 12.51 -13.03
C LEU A 52 6.22 13.01 -14.45
N SER A 53 6.41 14.31 -14.71
CA SER A 53 6.20 14.92 -16.03
C SER A 53 7.05 14.28 -17.14
N HIS A 54 8.14 13.60 -16.79
CA HIS A 54 9.04 12.89 -17.70
C HIS A 54 8.57 11.48 -18.09
N TYR A 55 7.44 11.02 -17.57
CA TYR A 55 6.90 9.70 -17.85
C TYR A 55 5.61 9.77 -18.69
N ASP A 56 5.37 8.73 -19.48
CA ASP A 56 4.10 8.44 -20.13
C ASP A 56 3.50 7.15 -19.57
N GLU A 57 2.18 7.13 -19.38
CA GLU A 57 1.46 5.92 -18.99
C GLU A 57 1.24 5.01 -20.21
N ARG A 58 1.42 3.70 -20.01
CA ARG A 58 1.13 2.66 -21.00
C ARG A 58 0.29 1.56 -20.36
N THR A 59 -0.59 1.00 -21.18
CA THR A 59 -1.36 -0.20 -20.85
C THR A 59 -1.06 -1.27 -21.88
N ASP A 60 -0.70 -2.48 -21.44
CA ASP A 60 -0.52 -3.63 -22.33
C ASP A 60 -1.87 -4.31 -22.66
N SER A 61 -1.82 -5.36 -23.48
CA SER A 61 -3.02 -6.13 -23.88
C SER A 61 -3.65 -6.92 -22.73
N ASP A 62 -2.90 -7.20 -21.66
CA ASP A 62 -3.37 -7.91 -20.47
C ASP A 62 -4.01 -6.96 -19.45
N GLY A 63 -3.89 -5.65 -19.66
CA GLY A 63 -4.46 -4.59 -18.82
C GLY A 63 -3.51 -4.09 -17.73
N HIS A 64 -2.21 -4.40 -17.79
CA HIS A 64 -1.24 -3.87 -16.84
C HIS A 64 -0.87 -2.42 -17.20
N HIS A 65 -0.85 -1.55 -16.19
CA HIS A 65 -0.48 -0.13 -16.33
C HIS A 65 0.93 0.10 -15.82
N TYR A 66 1.78 0.75 -16.63
CA TYR A 66 3.14 1.08 -16.27
C TYR A 66 3.56 2.45 -16.83
N ALA A 67 4.51 3.08 -16.16
CA ALA A 67 5.10 4.34 -16.59
C ALA A 67 6.38 4.06 -17.37
N ILE A 68 6.52 4.68 -18.54
CA ILE A 68 7.74 4.67 -19.35
C ILE A 68 8.38 6.05 -19.35
N ARG A 69 9.71 6.15 -19.28
CA ARG A 69 10.39 7.44 -19.44
C ARG A 69 10.35 7.87 -20.90
N LYS A 70 10.00 9.13 -21.13
CA LYS A 70 9.90 9.72 -22.48
C LYS A 70 11.21 9.65 -23.27
N ASP A 71 12.34 9.81 -22.58
CA ASP A 71 13.67 9.87 -23.18
C ASP A 71 14.39 8.50 -23.24
N GLU A 72 13.79 7.45 -22.70
CA GLU A 72 14.36 6.12 -22.70
C GLU A 72 13.84 5.35 -23.92
N GLN A 73 14.74 4.93 -24.82
CA GLN A 73 14.35 4.04 -25.90
C GLN A 73 13.84 2.74 -25.27
N PRO A 74 12.67 2.23 -25.69
CA PRO A 74 12.14 0.99 -25.13
C PRO A 74 13.18 -0.12 -25.35
N ALA A 75 13.51 -0.84 -24.28
CA ALA A 75 14.33 -2.04 -24.39
C ALA A 75 13.67 -2.96 -25.42
N GLU A 76 14.40 -3.35 -26.47
CA GLU A 76 13.90 -4.26 -27.49
C GLU A 76 13.36 -5.53 -26.80
N GLU A 77 12.06 -5.77 -26.97
CA GLU A 77 11.39 -6.97 -26.49
C GLU A 77 11.88 -8.14 -27.34
N HIS A 78 12.44 -9.16 -26.68
CA HIS A 78 13.21 -10.25 -27.28
C HIS A 78 12.36 -11.43 -27.76
#